data_AF-A0A7X6P081-F1
#
_entry.id   AF-A0A7X6P081-F1
#
_cell.length_a   1.000
_cell.length_b   1.000
_cell.length_c   1.000
_cell.angle_alpha   90.00
_cell.angle_beta   90.00
_cell.angle_gamma   90.00
#
_symmetry.space_group_name_H-M   'P 1'
#
loop_
_entity.id
_entity.type
_entity.pdbx_description
1 polymer ?
#
loop_
_entity_poly.entity_id
_entity_poly.type
_entity_poly.pdbx_seq_one_letter_code
_entity_poly.pdbx_strand_id
1 'polypeptide(L)'
;MSERLATIHELLRTVSEADLVAARTALHTLAERVLAPDLYRATRRVGLRPCPGGFGQPEHFVDGERRRLRVDGDSIVVLHGVSERRAPLSTLARVAQFCGAPLGPGDLPYEASSPSDPNGDLAVTPAAASLIATVLSFGNDALELTRTRTWQAGPTIVEFWPEHFDLASRIGAVMIGVSPGDATTTPGGRRRPYLYVAPPTVPPEDDYWNEPYGAAIGFEEIRSLDHAVAFFVAGLENLDTV
;
A
#
# COMPACT_ATOMS: atom_id res chain seq x y z
N MET A 1 1.76 -9.49 22.11
CA MET A 1 1.93 -8.54 21.00
C MET A 1 2.98 -9.11 20.06
N SER A 2 2.71 -9.21 18.76
CA SER A 2 3.72 -9.71 17.81
C SER A 2 4.89 -8.72 17.71
N GLU A 3 6.09 -9.21 17.40
CA GLU A 3 7.30 -8.37 17.25
C GLU A 3 7.07 -7.22 16.27
N ARG A 4 6.44 -7.48 15.12
CA ARG A 4 6.09 -6.45 14.12
C ARG A 4 5.15 -5.36 14.66
N LEU A 5 4.14 -5.70 15.45
CA LEU A 5 3.23 -4.70 16.00
C LEU A 5 3.95 -3.82 17.04
N ALA A 6 4.84 -4.42 17.84
CA ALA A 6 5.71 -3.67 18.73
C ALA A 6 6.61 -2.68 17.96
N THR A 7 7.20 -3.12 16.84
CA THR A 7 7.98 -2.27 15.94
C THR A 7 7.14 -1.13 15.36
N ILE A 8 5.91 -1.40 14.92
CA ILE A 8 5.01 -0.35 14.41
C ILE A 8 4.72 0.69 15.51
N HIS A 9 4.39 0.27 16.73
CA HIS A 9 4.14 1.19 17.84
C HIS A 9 5.38 2.01 18.23
N GLU A 10 6.58 1.44 18.13
CA GLU A 10 7.84 2.18 18.32
C GLU A 10 8.05 3.24 17.24
N LEU A 11 7.87 2.86 15.98
CA LEU A 11 8.04 3.75 14.84
C LEU A 11 6.99 4.87 14.84
N LEU A 12 5.73 4.59 15.20
CA LEU A 12 4.68 5.61 15.32
C LEU A 12 4.94 6.67 16.41
N ARG A 13 5.82 6.36 17.37
CA ARG A 13 6.26 7.30 18.43
C ARG A 13 7.48 8.11 18.03
N THR A 14 8.30 7.60 17.10
CA THR A 14 9.61 8.19 16.75
C THR A 14 9.64 8.85 15.38
N VAL A 15 8.85 8.38 14.43
CA VAL A 15 8.69 8.99 13.10
C VAL A 15 7.74 10.18 13.22
N SER A 16 8.20 11.36 12.80
CA SER A 16 7.34 12.53 12.78
C SER A 16 6.24 12.39 11.73
N GLU A 17 5.09 13.03 11.95
CA GLU A 17 4.02 13.00 10.94
C GLU A 17 4.45 13.66 9.62
N ALA A 18 5.31 14.67 9.68
CA ALA A 18 5.86 15.32 8.49
C ALA A 18 6.72 14.34 7.67
N ASP A 19 7.60 13.57 8.32
CA ASP A 19 8.42 12.57 7.64
C ASP A 19 7.59 11.43 7.07
N LEU A 20 6.56 10.97 7.79
CA LEU A 20 5.65 9.95 7.29
C LEU A 20 4.89 10.43 6.06
N VAL A 21 4.33 11.65 6.10
CA VAL A 21 3.61 12.24 4.96
C VAL A 21 4.55 12.43 3.76
N ALA A 22 5.77 12.91 3.99
CA ALA A 22 6.77 13.10 2.93
C ALA A 22 7.16 11.77 2.29
N ALA A 23 7.51 10.76 3.09
CA ALA A 23 7.89 9.44 2.60
C ALA A 23 6.73 8.76 1.86
N ARG A 24 5.52 8.81 2.42
CA ARG A 24 4.33 8.29 1.75
C ARG A 24 4.08 8.98 0.41
N THR A 25 4.16 10.30 0.36
CA THR A 25 3.95 11.06 -0.89
C THR A 25 5.00 10.68 -1.94
N ALA A 26 6.27 10.58 -1.54
CA ALA A 26 7.36 10.18 -2.43
C ALA A 26 7.18 8.74 -2.96
N LEU A 27 6.80 7.80 -2.08
CA LEU A 27 6.58 6.41 -2.46
C LEU A 27 5.30 6.22 -3.30
N HIS A 28 4.22 6.96 -3.00
CA HIS A 28 3.01 6.98 -3.82
C HIS A 28 3.31 7.50 -5.23
N THR A 29 4.06 8.61 -5.31
CA THR A 29 4.51 9.14 -6.60
C THR A 29 5.35 8.12 -7.37
N LEU A 30 6.24 7.40 -6.69
CA LEU A 30 7.03 6.36 -7.32
C LEU A 30 6.16 5.18 -7.83
N ALA A 31 5.12 4.81 -7.08
CA ALA A 31 4.17 3.78 -7.47
C ALA A 31 3.43 4.17 -8.77
N GLU A 32 2.84 5.37 -8.81
CA GLU A 32 2.04 5.84 -9.95
C GLU A 32 2.86 6.26 -11.17
N ARG A 33 4.08 6.78 -10.97
CA ARG A 33 4.86 7.41 -12.05
C ARG A 33 5.97 6.53 -12.61
N VAL A 34 6.28 5.39 -11.98
CA VAL A 34 7.35 4.48 -12.43
C VAL A 34 6.89 3.03 -12.41
N LEU A 35 6.46 2.50 -11.26
CA LEU A 35 6.19 1.07 -11.12
C LEU A 35 4.94 0.64 -11.90
N ALA A 36 3.83 1.33 -11.72
CA ALA A 36 2.57 1.00 -12.38
C ALA A 36 2.63 1.20 -13.90
N PRO A 37 3.17 2.31 -14.45
CA PRO A 37 3.32 2.48 -15.90
C PRO A 37 4.22 1.42 -16.54
N ASP A 38 5.34 1.07 -15.90
CA ASP A 38 6.24 0.01 -16.40
C ASP A 38 5.53 -1.35 -16.43
N LEU A 39 4.79 -1.70 -15.37
CA LEU A 39 4.01 -2.94 -15.29
C LEU A 39 2.88 -2.97 -16.31
N TYR A 40 2.16 -1.85 -16.45
CA TYR A 40 1.00 -1.74 -17.33
C TYR A 40 1.40 -1.89 -18.80
N ARG A 41 2.54 -1.28 -19.19
CA ARG A 41 3.10 -1.45 -20.54
C ARG A 41 3.37 -2.92 -20.87
N ALA A 42 3.87 -3.70 -19.90
CA ALA A 42 4.21 -5.11 -20.11
C ALA A 42 3.02 -6.06 -19.99
N THR A 43 2.05 -5.76 -19.12
CA THR A 43 1.04 -6.75 -18.68
C THR A 43 -0.40 -6.29 -18.78
N ARG A 44 -0.64 -4.99 -19.05
CA ARG A 44 -1.95 -4.32 -18.95
C ARG A 44 -2.59 -4.42 -17.55
N ARG A 45 -1.77 -4.62 -16.52
CA ARG A 45 -2.17 -4.61 -15.11
C ARG A 45 -1.41 -3.52 -14.36
N VAL A 46 -2.02 -3.00 -13.30
CA VAL A 46 -1.42 -1.95 -12.44
C VAL A 46 -1.17 -2.44 -11.02
N GLY A 47 -1.82 -3.53 -10.62
CA GLY A 47 -1.73 -4.11 -9.30
C GLY A 47 -0.32 -4.49 -8.89
N LEU A 48 0.15 -3.89 -7.80
CA LEU A 48 1.44 -4.18 -7.17
C LEU A 48 1.25 -5.19 -6.03
N ARG A 49 2.35 -5.59 -5.40
CA ARG A 49 2.40 -6.60 -4.32
C ARG A 49 3.17 -6.07 -3.13
N PRO A 50 2.81 -6.46 -1.90
CA PRO A 50 3.68 -6.25 -0.75
C PRO A 50 4.97 -7.05 -0.97
N CYS A 51 6.10 -6.46 -0.62
CA CYS A 51 7.43 -7.04 -0.77
C CYS A 51 8.23 -6.84 0.52
N PRO A 52 9.27 -7.65 0.78
CA PRO A 52 10.22 -7.33 1.84
C PRO A 52 10.74 -5.89 1.68
N GLY A 53 10.64 -5.11 2.75
CA GLY A 53 11.06 -3.71 2.78
C GLY A 53 10.10 -2.72 2.10
N GLY A 54 8.96 -3.15 1.56
CA GLY A 54 7.99 -2.23 0.95
C GLY A 54 6.98 -2.91 0.03
N PHE A 55 7.00 -2.52 -1.24
CA PHE A 55 6.05 -2.97 -2.25
C PHE A 55 6.73 -2.99 -3.63
N GLY A 56 6.15 -3.70 -4.59
CA GLY A 56 6.73 -3.81 -5.92
C GLY A 56 5.81 -4.50 -6.92
N GLN A 57 6.25 -4.58 -8.16
CA GLN A 57 5.54 -5.30 -9.19
C GLN A 57 5.49 -6.80 -8.85
N PRO A 58 4.44 -7.53 -9.28
CA PRO A 58 4.59 -8.97 -9.45
C PRO A 58 5.72 -9.24 -10.45
N GLU A 59 6.38 -10.40 -10.29
CA GLU A 59 7.33 -10.83 -11.32
C GLU A 59 6.58 -11.10 -12.63
N HIS A 60 7.13 -10.59 -13.71
CA HIS A 60 6.61 -10.77 -15.06
C HIS A 60 7.78 -10.96 -16.03
N PHE A 61 7.49 -11.11 -17.32
CA PHE A 61 8.50 -11.33 -18.34
C PHE A 61 8.54 -10.15 -19.31
N VAL A 62 9.76 -9.73 -19.69
CA VAL A 62 10.02 -8.78 -20.78
C VAL A 62 11.09 -9.42 -21.64
N ASP A 63 10.83 -9.53 -22.94
CA ASP A 63 11.74 -10.14 -23.92
C ASP A 63 12.25 -11.55 -23.53
N GLY A 64 11.40 -12.33 -22.85
CA GLY A 64 11.72 -13.69 -22.40
C GLY A 64 12.50 -13.77 -21.08
N GLU A 65 12.87 -12.65 -20.47
CA GLU A 65 13.57 -12.60 -19.19
C GLU A 65 12.65 -12.18 -18.04
N ARG A 66 12.88 -12.74 -16.84
CA ARG A 66 12.19 -12.31 -15.61
C ARG A 66 12.50 -10.85 -15.33
N ARG A 67 11.47 -10.07 -14.97
CA ARG A 67 11.59 -8.67 -14.60
C ARG A 67 10.74 -8.35 -13.39
N ARG A 68 11.28 -7.53 -12.49
CA ARG A 68 10.53 -6.92 -11.39
C ARG A 68 11.21 -5.66 -10.87
N LEU A 69 10.44 -4.60 -10.72
CA LEU A 69 10.80 -3.40 -9.96
C LEU A 69 10.14 -3.46 -8.57
N ARG A 70 10.91 -3.22 -7.51
CA ARG A 70 10.37 -3.16 -6.13
C ARG A 70 11.09 -2.10 -5.29
N VAL A 71 10.36 -1.49 -4.39
CA VAL A 71 10.90 -0.67 -3.31
C VAL A 71 11.31 -1.59 -2.17
N ASP A 72 12.46 -1.30 -1.57
CA ASP A 72 13.01 -1.99 -0.41
C ASP A 72 13.70 -0.97 0.50
N GLY A 73 12.96 -0.51 1.50
CA GLY A 73 13.34 0.60 2.36
C GLY A 73 13.44 1.91 1.56
N ASP A 74 14.62 2.50 1.61
CA ASP A 74 15.00 3.74 0.91
C ASP A 74 15.66 3.47 -0.46
N SER A 75 15.47 2.26 -1.01
CA SER A 75 16.10 1.84 -2.26
C SER A 75 15.09 1.32 -3.29
N ILE A 76 15.39 1.54 -4.56
CA ILE A 76 14.76 0.84 -5.69
C ILE A 76 15.60 -0.38 -6.07
N VAL A 77 14.92 -1.49 -6.35
CA VAL A 77 15.54 -2.75 -6.74
C VAL A 77 14.98 -3.20 -8.09
N VAL A 78 15.89 -3.59 -8.98
CA VAL A 78 15.59 -4.09 -10.33
C VAL A 78 16.07 -5.53 -10.42
N LEU A 79 15.13 -6.46 -10.60
CA LEU A 79 15.40 -7.83 -11.06
C LEU A 79 15.32 -7.85 -12.59
N HIS A 80 16.35 -8.38 -13.24
CA HIS A 80 16.36 -8.71 -14.67
C HIS A 80 17.08 -10.05 -14.90
N GLY A 81 16.37 -11.03 -15.44
CA GLY A 81 16.83 -12.42 -15.55
C GLY A 81 17.10 -13.01 -14.16
N VAL A 82 18.39 -13.22 -13.86
CA VAL A 82 18.88 -13.71 -12.55
C VAL A 82 19.62 -12.64 -11.75
N SER A 83 19.79 -11.45 -12.32
CA SER A 83 20.58 -10.37 -11.72
C SER A 83 19.68 -9.39 -10.98
N GLU A 84 20.11 -9.00 -9.77
CA GLU A 84 19.47 -7.94 -8.98
C GLU A 84 20.42 -6.74 -8.86
N ARG A 85 19.90 -5.53 -9.09
CA ARG A 85 20.62 -4.26 -8.88
C ARG A 85 19.82 -3.36 -7.96
N ARG A 86 20.52 -2.56 -7.15
CA ARG A 86 19.92 -1.61 -6.20
C ARG A 86 20.47 -0.19 -6.40
N ALA A 87 19.62 0.80 -6.20
CA ALA A 87 20.00 2.21 -6.12
C ALA A 87 19.17 2.93 -5.03
N PRO A 88 19.70 3.99 -4.41
CA PRO A 88 18.93 4.80 -3.48
C PRO A 88 17.77 5.51 -4.19
N LEU A 89 16.69 5.77 -3.44
CA LEU A 89 15.58 6.61 -3.89
C LEU A 89 16.01 8.09 -3.85
N SER A 90 16.56 8.58 -4.97
CA SER A 90 17.00 9.98 -5.06
C SER A 90 15.92 10.89 -5.64
N THR A 91 15.63 10.80 -6.94
CA THR A 91 14.61 11.59 -7.64
C THR A 91 13.86 10.66 -8.57
N LEU A 92 12.63 10.99 -8.95
CA LEU A 92 11.84 10.14 -9.86
C LEU A 92 12.56 9.90 -11.18
N ALA A 93 13.18 10.93 -11.76
CA ALA A 93 13.90 10.82 -13.03
C ALA A 93 15.09 9.85 -12.94
N ARG A 94 15.89 9.93 -11.86
CA ARG A 94 17.03 9.03 -11.65
C ARG A 94 16.58 7.60 -11.37
N VAL A 95 15.51 7.42 -10.61
CA VAL A 95 14.94 6.10 -10.33
C VAL A 95 14.39 5.46 -11.62
N ALA A 96 13.61 6.21 -12.42
CA ALA A 96 13.10 5.72 -13.70
C ALA A 96 14.24 5.34 -14.67
N GLN A 97 15.27 6.19 -14.76
CA GLN A 97 16.46 5.92 -15.56
C GLN A 97 17.18 4.64 -15.11
N PHE A 98 17.40 4.47 -13.81
CA PHE A 98 18.06 3.28 -13.24
C PHE A 98 17.28 1.97 -13.52
N CYS A 99 15.95 2.07 -13.51
CA CYS A 99 15.05 0.97 -13.83
C CYS A 99 14.96 0.67 -15.33
N GLY A 100 15.30 1.62 -16.20
CA GLY A 100 14.93 1.56 -17.62
C GLY A 100 13.40 1.60 -17.81
N ALA A 101 12.70 2.29 -16.92
CA ALA A 101 11.24 2.41 -16.90
C ALA A 101 10.81 3.75 -17.52
N PRO A 102 9.59 3.83 -18.09
CA PRO A 102 9.01 5.12 -18.45
C PRO A 102 8.81 5.98 -17.20
N LEU A 103 8.86 7.29 -17.39
CA LEU A 103 8.53 8.26 -16.34
C LEU A 103 7.21 8.95 -16.68
N GLY A 104 6.32 9.02 -15.69
CA GLY A 104 5.00 9.62 -15.81
C GLY A 104 3.90 8.57 -15.93
N PRO A 105 2.63 8.99 -15.83
CA PRO A 105 1.51 8.06 -15.72
C PRO A 105 1.23 7.26 -17.01
N GLY A 106 1.73 7.71 -18.17
CA GLY A 106 1.52 7.00 -19.43
C GLY A 106 0.02 6.77 -19.73
N ASP A 107 -0.32 5.56 -20.18
CA ASP A 107 -1.69 5.14 -20.52
C ASP A 107 -2.41 4.41 -19.38
N LEU A 108 -2.08 4.73 -18.12
CA LEU A 108 -2.73 4.10 -16.98
C LEU A 108 -4.27 4.23 -17.07
N PRO A 109 -5.03 3.22 -16.62
CA PRO A 109 -6.49 3.22 -16.68
C PRO A 109 -7.15 4.12 -15.62
N TYR A 110 -6.37 4.96 -14.94
CA TYR A 110 -6.78 5.91 -13.92
C TYR A 110 -5.93 7.18 -14.01
N GLU A 111 -6.44 8.29 -13.47
CA GLU A 111 -5.71 9.55 -13.41
C GLU A 111 -4.80 9.56 -12.19
N ALA A 112 -3.50 9.77 -12.40
CA ALA A 112 -2.53 9.78 -11.30
C ALA A 112 -2.75 11.00 -10.38
N SER A 113 -2.90 10.74 -9.08
CA SER A 113 -3.22 11.76 -8.08
C SER A 113 -1.97 12.37 -7.43
N SER A 114 -0.83 11.68 -7.51
CA SER A 114 0.42 12.12 -6.89
C SER A 114 0.99 13.38 -7.53
N PRO A 115 1.78 14.19 -6.78
CA PRO A 115 2.56 15.29 -7.36
C PRO A 115 3.49 14.83 -8.49
N SER A 116 3.89 15.76 -9.36
CA SER A 116 4.84 15.48 -10.45
C SER A 116 5.96 16.51 -10.50
N ASP A 117 7.03 16.27 -9.74
CA ASP A 117 8.33 16.88 -9.99
C ASP A 117 9.36 15.76 -10.23
N PRO A 118 9.72 15.48 -11.50
CA PRO A 118 10.75 14.51 -11.86
C PRO A 118 12.10 14.68 -11.17
N ASN A 119 12.46 15.93 -10.83
CA ASN A 119 13.78 16.29 -10.32
C ASN A 119 13.78 16.63 -8.84
N GLY A 120 12.60 16.71 -8.21
CA GLY A 120 12.44 16.87 -6.78
C GLY A 120 12.99 15.66 -6.02
N ASP A 121 13.59 15.92 -4.87
CA ASP A 121 14.10 14.86 -4.00
C ASP A 121 12.94 14.03 -3.45
N LEU A 122 13.10 12.70 -3.54
CA LEU A 122 12.22 11.73 -2.90
C LEU A 122 12.59 11.69 -1.41
N ALA A 123 11.86 12.47 -0.62
CA ALA A 123 12.04 12.56 0.82
C ALA A 123 11.56 11.28 1.53
N VAL A 124 12.37 10.22 1.48
CA VAL A 124 12.10 8.91 2.10
C VAL A 124 13.18 8.65 3.16
N THR A 125 12.85 8.90 4.43
CA THR A 125 13.76 8.55 5.54
C THR A 125 13.71 7.04 5.81
N PRO A 126 14.81 6.40 6.25
CA PRO A 126 14.81 4.96 6.55
C PRO A 126 13.75 4.54 7.58
N ALA A 127 13.52 5.38 8.61
CA ALA A 127 12.53 5.10 9.65
C ALA A 127 11.09 5.16 9.11
N ALA A 128 10.76 6.17 8.29
CA ALA A 128 9.44 6.27 7.67
C ALA A 128 9.19 5.16 6.64
N ALA A 129 10.21 4.81 5.83
CA ALA A 129 10.13 3.67 4.92
C ALA A 129 9.91 2.34 5.67
N SER A 130 10.63 2.14 6.78
CA SER A 130 10.47 0.98 7.65
C SER A 130 9.06 0.91 8.25
N LEU A 131 8.50 2.05 8.68
CA LEU A 131 7.12 2.10 9.20
C LEU A 131 6.11 1.67 8.14
N ILE A 132 6.17 2.27 6.95
CA ILE A 132 5.27 1.95 5.83
C ILE A 132 5.40 0.47 5.45
N ALA A 133 6.62 -0.04 5.28
CA ALA A 133 6.86 -1.44 4.94
C ALA A 133 6.32 -2.41 6.01
N THR A 134 6.51 -2.09 7.28
CA THR A 134 6.05 -2.94 8.39
C THR A 134 4.52 -2.94 8.51
N VAL A 135 3.89 -1.79 8.30
CA VAL A 135 2.42 -1.65 8.22
C VAL A 135 1.86 -2.50 7.07
N LEU A 136 2.41 -2.37 5.87
CA LEU A 136 1.96 -3.13 4.71
C LEU A 136 2.14 -4.64 4.92
N SER A 137 3.26 -5.06 5.51
CA SER A 137 3.50 -6.46 5.84
C SER A 137 2.54 -7.00 6.91
N PHE A 138 2.28 -6.25 7.98
CA PHE A 138 1.33 -6.64 9.01
C PHE A 138 -0.10 -6.72 8.45
N GLY A 139 -0.51 -5.70 7.69
CA GLY A 139 -1.83 -5.64 7.10
C GLY A 139 -2.03 -6.71 6.03
N ASN A 140 -1.01 -7.07 5.25
CA ASN A 140 -1.05 -8.21 4.34
C ASN A 140 -1.46 -9.50 5.07
N ASP A 141 -0.85 -9.77 6.22
CA ASP A 141 -1.16 -11.00 6.96
C ASP A 141 -2.56 -10.98 7.56
N ALA A 142 -3.03 -9.80 8.01
CA ALA A 142 -4.40 -9.63 8.48
C ALA A 142 -5.42 -9.86 7.33
N LEU A 143 -5.13 -9.33 6.14
CA LEU A 143 -5.94 -9.54 4.94
C LEU A 143 -5.95 -11.01 4.53
N GLU A 144 -4.80 -11.67 4.43
CA GLU A 144 -4.70 -13.09 4.03
C GLU A 144 -5.40 -14.04 5.01
N LEU A 145 -5.29 -13.78 6.32
CA LEU A 145 -6.04 -14.52 7.32
C LEU A 145 -7.55 -14.29 7.18
N THR A 146 -7.98 -13.05 6.95
CA THR A 146 -9.41 -12.74 6.74
C THR A 146 -9.94 -13.44 5.49
N ARG A 147 -9.22 -13.35 4.37
CA ARG A 147 -9.56 -14.03 3.11
C ARG A 147 -9.69 -15.53 3.26
N THR A 148 -8.80 -16.13 4.06
CA THR A 148 -8.87 -17.56 4.38
C THR A 148 -10.12 -17.90 5.18
N ARG A 149 -10.51 -17.05 6.15
CA ARG A 149 -11.74 -17.24 6.95
C ARG A 149 -13.01 -17.05 6.12
N THR A 150 -12.99 -16.12 5.17
CA THR A 150 -14.15 -15.75 4.35
C THR A 150 -14.07 -16.31 2.93
N TRP A 151 -13.36 -17.42 2.72
CA TRP A 151 -13.10 -17.97 1.39
C TRP A 151 -14.38 -18.26 0.59
N GLN A 152 -15.47 -18.60 1.27
CA GLN A 152 -16.79 -18.88 0.66
C GLN A 152 -17.40 -17.65 -0.03
N ALA A 153 -17.04 -16.44 0.40
CA ALA A 153 -17.49 -15.18 -0.19
C ALA A 153 -16.68 -14.76 -1.43
N GLY A 154 -15.79 -15.63 -1.93
CA GLY A 154 -15.00 -15.41 -3.14
C GLY A 154 -14.12 -14.16 -3.07
N PRO A 155 -13.21 -14.05 -2.08
CA PRO A 155 -12.28 -12.94 -2.02
C PRO A 155 -11.45 -12.81 -3.31
N THR A 156 -11.05 -11.59 -3.68
CA THR A 156 -10.08 -11.37 -4.79
C THR A 156 -8.70 -11.92 -4.42
N ILE A 157 -7.60 -11.43 -4.98
CA ILE A 157 -6.27 -11.54 -4.35
C ILE A 157 -5.98 -10.27 -3.54
N VAL A 158 -5.01 -10.31 -2.63
CA VAL A 158 -4.48 -9.08 -2.01
C VAL A 158 -3.65 -8.36 -3.06
N GLU A 159 -3.99 -7.09 -3.30
CA GLU A 159 -3.36 -6.26 -4.30
C GLU A 159 -3.01 -4.90 -3.71
N PHE A 160 -1.81 -4.40 -4.01
CA PHE A 160 -1.42 -3.04 -3.66
C PHE A 160 -1.82 -2.12 -4.79
N TRP A 161 -2.72 -1.18 -4.53
CA TRP A 161 -3.29 -0.29 -5.53
C TRP A 161 -2.46 0.99 -5.62
N PRO A 162 -1.74 1.22 -6.73
CA PRO A 162 -0.90 2.40 -6.87
C PRO A 162 -1.69 3.71 -6.83
N GLU A 163 -2.95 3.74 -7.27
CA GLU A 163 -3.81 4.93 -7.31
C GLU A 163 -4.30 5.40 -5.93
N HIS A 164 -4.41 4.48 -4.97
CA HIS A 164 -4.85 4.75 -3.60
C HIS A 164 -3.70 4.66 -2.59
N PHE A 165 -2.56 4.10 -3.02
CA PHE A 165 -1.41 3.80 -2.18
C PHE A 165 -1.74 2.93 -0.96
N ASP A 166 -2.61 1.95 -1.15
CA ASP A 166 -3.05 1.03 -0.11
C ASP A 166 -2.95 -0.43 -0.58
N LEU A 167 -3.08 -1.35 0.37
CA LEU A 167 -3.15 -2.77 0.11
C LEU A 167 -4.56 -3.25 0.44
N ALA A 168 -5.24 -3.88 -0.50
CA ALA A 168 -6.65 -4.19 -0.37
C ALA A 168 -7.02 -5.57 -0.92
N SER A 169 -8.15 -6.08 -0.45
CA SER A 169 -8.84 -7.25 -0.98
C SER A 169 -10.34 -6.97 -0.96
N ARG A 170 -11.03 -7.39 -2.01
CA ARG A 170 -12.50 -7.38 -2.04
C ARG A 170 -13.04 -8.71 -1.54
N ILE A 171 -14.07 -8.68 -0.69
CA ILE A 171 -14.82 -9.85 -0.20
C ILE A 171 -16.30 -9.58 -0.50
N GLY A 172 -16.90 -10.34 -1.42
CA GLY A 172 -18.19 -9.98 -1.98
C GLY A 172 -18.16 -8.58 -2.62
N ALA A 173 -18.98 -7.66 -2.11
CA ALA A 173 -19.00 -6.25 -2.52
C ALA A 173 -18.16 -5.32 -1.62
N VAL A 174 -17.60 -5.84 -0.53
CA VAL A 174 -16.93 -5.04 0.50
C VAL A 174 -15.44 -4.98 0.23
N MET A 175 -14.87 -3.79 0.26
CA MET A 175 -13.42 -3.58 0.21
C MET A 175 -12.86 -3.58 1.64
N ILE A 176 -11.85 -4.39 1.89
CA ILE A 176 -11.06 -4.32 3.12
C ILE A 176 -9.61 -4.00 2.77
N GLY A 177 -8.94 -3.22 3.61
CA GLY A 177 -7.57 -2.81 3.29
C GLY A 177 -6.78 -2.23 4.44
N VAL A 178 -5.52 -1.95 4.13
CA VAL A 178 -4.55 -1.27 4.98
C VAL A 178 -3.97 -0.09 4.22
N SER A 179 -4.04 1.08 4.83
CA SER A 179 -3.49 2.32 4.29
C SER A 179 -2.36 2.82 5.19
N PRO A 180 -1.20 3.22 4.63
CA PRO A 180 -0.17 3.98 5.34
C PRO A 180 -0.60 5.41 5.73
N GLY A 181 -1.86 5.76 5.53
CA GLY A 181 -2.42 7.11 5.64
C GLY A 181 -2.74 7.69 4.26
N ASP A 182 -3.63 8.67 4.18
CA ASP A 182 -4.08 9.30 2.93
C ASP A 182 -4.07 10.85 2.98
N ALA A 183 -4.09 11.45 4.17
CA ALA A 183 -4.07 12.90 4.32
C ALA A 183 -2.66 13.51 4.23
N THR A 184 -2.47 14.45 3.29
CA THR A 184 -1.22 15.22 3.13
C THR A 184 -1.24 16.49 4.00
N THR A 185 -2.17 17.40 3.76
CA THR A 185 -2.30 18.68 4.49
C THR A 185 -3.74 19.18 4.66
N THR A 186 -4.70 18.66 3.90
CA THR A 186 -6.12 19.08 3.88
C THR A 186 -6.96 18.31 4.93
N PRO A 187 -8.04 18.90 5.49
CA PRO A 187 -8.97 18.18 6.37
C PRO A 187 -9.68 17.04 5.61
N GLY A 188 -9.91 15.91 6.29
CA GLY A 188 -10.78 14.83 5.79
C GLY A 188 -10.14 13.47 5.52
N GLY A 189 -8.86 13.28 5.87
CA GLY A 189 -8.20 11.97 5.81
C GLY A 189 -7.32 11.70 7.04
N ARG A 190 -6.75 10.50 7.12
CA ARG A 190 -5.88 10.03 8.20
C ARG A 190 -4.42 10.17 7.82
N ARG A 191 -3.65 10.92 8.61
CA ARG A 191 -2.20 11.06 8.42
C ARG A 191 -1.44 9.78 8.79
N ARG A 192 -1.91 9.12 9.84
CA ARG A 192 -1.33 7.89 10.42
C ARG A 192 -1.92 6.64 9.77
N PRO A 193 -1.20 5.50 9.81
CA PRO A 193 -1.67 4.26 9.21
C PRO A 193 -2.93 3.70 9.88
N TYR A 194 -3.78 3.06 9.08
CA TYR A 194 -5.04 2.48 9.55
C TYR A 194 -5.44 1.26 8.71
N LEU A 195 -6.33 0.43 9.26
CA LEU A 195 -7.10 -0.56 8.53
C LEU A 195 -8.48 -0.01 8.23
N TYR A 196 -9.11 -0.45 7.14
CA TYR A 196 -10.46 -0.01 6.79
C TYR A 196 -11.37 -1.14 6.29
N VAL A 197 -12.67 -0.94 6.46
CA VAL A 197 -13.74 -1.69 5.80
C VAL A 197 -14.64 -0.69 5.08
N ALA A 198 -14.75 -0.83 3.77
CA ALA A 198 -15.51 0.06 2.90
C ALA A 198 -16.61 -0.72 2.15
N PRO A 199 -17.85 -0.73 2.67
CA PRO A 199 -19.00 -1.31 1.97
C PRO A 199 -19.48 -0.42 0.83
N PRO A 200 -20.26 -0.98 -0.13
CA PRO A 200 -20.89 -0.18 -1.18
C PRO A 200 -21.97 0.77 -0.64
N THR A 201 -22.57 0.45 0.50
CA THR A 201 -23.52 1.31 1.22
C THR A 201 -23.07 1.34 2.67
N VAL A 202 -22.70 2.52 3.15
CA VAL A 202 -22.23 2.73 4.52
C VAL A 202 -23.43 2.69 5.47
N PRO A 203 -23.42 1.82 6.49
CA PRO A 203 -24.44 1.82 7.53
C PRO A 203 -24.49 3.13 8.31
N PRO A 204 -25.56 3.38 9.10
CA PRO A 204 -25.60 4.53 10.00
C PRO A 204 -24.38 4.57 10.92
N GLU A 205 -23.88 5.77 11.19
CA GLU A 205 -22.72 5.97 12.05
C GLU A 205 -22.95 5.39 13.45
N ASP A 206 -21.97 4.62 13.93
CA ASP A 206 -21.90 4.07 15.28
C ASP A 206 -20.43 3.91 15.72
N ASP A 207 -20.20 3.19 16.82
CA ASP A 207 -18.85 2.97 17.36
C ASP A 207 -17.91 2.25 16.38
N TYR A 208 -18.46 1.50 15.41
CA TYR A 208 -17.71 0.78 14.38
C TYR A 208 -17.70 1.53 13.04
N TRP A 209 -18.86 1.93 12.52
CA TRP A 209 -19.03 2.68 11.26
C TRP A 209 -18.71 4.15 11.47
N ASN A 210 -17.43 4.45 11.61
CA ASN A 210 -16.90 5.72 12.10
C ASN A 210 -16.33 6.64 11.00
N GLU A 211 -16.50 6.30 9.72
CA GLU A 211 -15.98 7.05 8.57
C GLU A 211 -17.04 7.22 7.48
N PRO A 212 -17.01 8.30 6.67
CA PRO A 212 -17.98 8.51 5.61
C PRO A 212 -17.90 7.45 4.49
N TYR A 213 -16.80 6.70 4.43
CA TYR A 213 -16.61 5.58 3.50
C TYR A 213 -16.82 4.20 4.15
N GLY A 214 -17.10 4.12 5.45
CA GLY A 214 -17.24 2.85 6.17
C GLY A 214 -16.67 2.90 7.58
N ALA A 215 -15.71 2.03 7.87
CA ALA A 215 -15.07 1.91 9.16
C ALA A 215 -13.55 1.99 9.01
N ALA A 216 -12.88 2.57 10.00
CA ALA A 216 -11.42 2.59 10.12
C ALA A 216 -10.95 2.37 11.56
N ILE A 217 -9.80 1.71 11.72
CA ILE A 217 -9.10 1.57 13.01
C ILE A 217 -7.62 1.93 12.83
N GLY A 218 -7.11 2.83 13.69
CA GLY A 218 -5.71 3.26 13.65
C GLY A 218 -4.77 2.18 14.17
N PHE A 219 -3.52 2.15 13.67
CA PHE A 219 -2.52 1.20 14.18
C PHE A 219 -2.14 1.42 15.66
N GLU A 220 -2.39 2.61 16.20
CA GLU A 220 -2.31 2.94 17.62
C GLU A 220 -3.31 2.18 18.48
N GLU A 221 -4.41 1.71 17.90
CA GLU A 221 -5.52 1.04 18.57
C GLU A 221 -5.47 -0.49 18.42
N ILE A 222 -4.77 -0.97 17.39
CA ILE A 222 -4.56 -2.40 17.15
C ILE A 222 -3.69 -2.99 18.27
N ARG A 223 -4.05 -4.18 18.74
CA ARG A 223 -3.42 -4.85 19.91
C ARG A 223 -2.75 -6.18 19.56
N SER A 224 -3.18 -6.80 18.47
CA SER A 224 -2.68 -8.05 17.94
C SER A 224 -3.09 -8.23 16.48
N LEU A 225 -2.53 -9.25 15.83
CA LEU A 225 -3.00 -9.67 14.51
C LEU A 225 -4.46 -10.16 14.56
N ASP A 226 -4.84 -10.90 15.60
CA ASP A 226 -6.23 -11.33 15.78
C ASP A 226 -7.20 -10.15 15.97
N HIS A 227 -6.79 -9.06 16.64
CA HIS A 227 -7.60 -7.86 16.76
C HIS A 227 -7.84 -7.21 15.38
N ALA A 228 -6.80 -7.14 14.53
CA ALA A 228 -6.92 -6.64 13.17
C ALA A 228 -7.84 -7.51 12.30
N VAL A 229 -7.73 -8.84 12.40
CA VAL A 229 -8.63 -9.76 11.70
C VAL A 229 -10.06 -9.64 12.21
N ALA A 230 -10.26 -9.52 13.53
CA ALA A 230 -11.58 -9.33 14.13
C ALA A 230 -12.25 -8.03 13.66
N PHE A 231 -11.48 -6.95 13.50
CA PHE A 231 -11.99 -5.71 12.90
C PHE A 231 -12.55 -5.97 11.49
N PHE A 232 -11.79 -6.60 10.59
CA PHE A 232 -12.29 -6.89 9.24
C PHE A 232 -13.51 -7.82 9.25
N VAL A 233 -13.49 -8.89 10.05
CA VAL A 233 -14.59 -9.85 10.15
C VAL A 233 -15.86 -9.17 10.69
N ALA A 234 -15.76 -8.35 11.73
CA ALA A 234 -16.89 -7.60 12.27
C ALA A 234 -17.52 -6.71 11.21
N GLY A 235 -16.71 -6.02 10.40
CA GLY A 235 -17.22 -5.23 9.29
C GLY A 235 -17.95 -6.04 8.23
N LEU A 236 -17.56 -7.29 7.99
CA LEU A 236 -18.22 -8.16 7.02
C LEU A 236 -19.53 -8.76 7.59
N GLU A 237 -19.53 -9.13 8.87
CA GLU A 237 -20.71 -9.69 9.57
C GLU A 237 -21.77 -8.61 9.84
N ASN A 238 -21.38 -7.39 10.20
CA ASN A 238 -22.29 -6.27 10.44
C ASN A 238 -22.99 -5.77 9.16
N LEU A 239 -22.62 -6.27 7.99
CA LEU A 239 -23.19 -5.91 6.70
C LEU A 239 -24.24 -6.91 6.21
N ASP A 240 -24.77 -7.78 7.08
CA ASP A 240 -25.74 -8.84 6.79
C ASP A 240 -26.85 -8.42 5.78
N THR A 241 -26.47 -8.54 4.52
CA THR A 241 -27.23 -9.08 3.41
C THR A 241 -26.63 -10.46 3.14
N VAL A 242 -26.97 -11.41 4.02
CA VAL A 242 -27.04 -12.84 3.70
C VAL A 242 -28.45 -13.30 4.02
#